data_AF-A0A1W2P8C6-F1
#
_entry.id   AF-A0A1W2P8C6-F1
#
_cell.length_a   1.000
_cell.length_b   1.000
_cell.length_c   1.000
_cell.angle_alpha   90.00
_cell.angle_beta   90.00
_cell.angle_gamma   90.00
#
_symmetry.space_group_name_H-M   'P 1'
#
loop_
_entity.id
_entity.type
_entity.pdbx_description
1 polymer ?
#
loop_
_entity_poly.entity_id
_entity_poly.type
_entity_poly.pdbx_seq_one_letter_code
_entity_poly.pdbx_strand_id
1 'polypeptide(L)'
;MAVEGGMKCVKFLLYVLLLAFCACAVGLIAIGVAVQVVLKQAITHETTAGSLLPVVIIAVGAFLFLVAFVGCCGACKENYCLMITFAIFLSLIMLVEVAVAIAGYVFRDQVKSEFNKSFQQQMQNYLKDNKTATILDKLQKENNCCGASNYTDWENIPGMAKDR
;
A
#
# COMPACT_ATOMS: atom_id res chain seq x y z
N MET A 1 41.78 0.40 -16.84
CA MET A 1 41.86 0.92 -15.45
C MET A 1 40.60 1.69 -15.03
N ALA A 2 40.09 2.68 -15.79
CA ALA A 2 38.84 3.40 -15.42
C ALA A 2 37.57 2.53 -15.46
N VAL A 3 37.47 1.61 -16.44
CA VAL A 3 36.31 0.71 -16.60
C VAL A 3 36.23 -0.35 -15.48
N GLU A 4 37.36 -0.81 -14.94
CA GLU A 4 37.40 -1.76 -13.81
C GLU A 4 36.94 -1.13 -12.48
N GLY A 5 37.25 0.15 -12.26
CA GLY A 5 36.79 0.89 -11.09
C GLY A 5 35.27 1.10 -11.13
N GLY A 6 34.73 1.51 -12.29
CA GLY A 6 33.30 1.75 -12.48
C GLY A 6 32.44 0.51 -12.23
N MET A 7 32.87 -0.66 -12.73
CA MET A 7 32.11 -1.90 -12.56
C MET A 7 32.04 -2.37 -11.09
N LYS A 8 33.09 -2.12 -10.28
CA LYS A 8 33.08 -2.39 -8.84
C LYS A 8 32.11 -1.46 -8.10
N CYS A 9 32.08 -0.18 -8.46
CA CYS A 9 31.11 0.78 -7.91
C CYS A 9 29.67 0.38 -8.21
N VAL A 10 29.37 0.00 -9.46
CA VAL A 10 28.02 -0.43 -9.87
C VAL A 10 27.58 -1.67 -9.08
N LYS A 11 28.45 -2.67 -8.92
CA LYS A 11 28.15 -3.87 -8.12
C LYS A 11 27.86 -3.53 -6.66
N PHE A 12 28.68 -2.68 -6.06
CA PHE A 12 28.47 -2.24 -4.68
C PHE A 12 27.15 -1.49 -4.51
N LEU A 13 26.84 -0.55 -5.42
CA LEU A 13 25.58 0.19 -5.41
C LEU A 13 24.37 -0.75 -5.57
N LEU A 14 24.42 -1.68 -6.54
CA LEU A 14 23.37 -2.67 -6.73
C LEU A 14 23.14 -3.50 -5.46
N TYR A 15 24.21 -3.95 -4.82
CA TYR A 15 24.11 -4.73 -3.59
C TYR A 15 23.46 -3.96 -2.44
N VAL A 16 23.89 -2.70 -2.21
CA VAL A 16 23.31 -1.84 -1.17
C VAL A 16 21.83 -1.53 -1.46
N LEU A 17 21.48 -1.24 -2.72
CA LEU A 17 20.09 -0.99 -3.11
C LEU A 17 19.20 -2.22 -2.93
N LEU A 18 19.70 -3.41 -3.29
CA LEU A 18 18.97 -4.67 -3.10
C LEU A 18 18.75 -5.00 -1.62
N LEU A 19 19.74 -4.74 -0.77
CA LEU A 19 19.59 -4.90 0.68
C LEU A 19 18.56 -3.92 1.27
N ALA A 20 18.58 -2.67 0.85
CA ALA A 20 17.59 -1.69 1.25
C ALA A 20 16.17 -2.14 0.82
N PHE A 21 16.04 -2.63 -0.41
CA PHE A 21 14.77 -3.14 -0.92
C PHE A 21 14.28 -4.38 -0.15
N CYS A 22 15.17 -5.31 0.21
CA CYS A 22 14.85 -6.42 1.11
C CYS A 22 14.31 -5.92 2.46
N ALA A 23 14.98 -4.93 3.08
CA ALA A 23 14.56 -4.38 4.36
C ALA A 23 13.18 -3.71 4.27
N CYS A 24 12.92 -2.95 3.20
CA CYS A 24 11.61 -2.38 2.93
C CYS A 24 10.53 -3.46 2.73
N ALA A 25 10.83 -4.53 1.99
CA ALA A 25 9.89 -5.63 1.77
C ALA A 25 9.52 -6.35 3.09
N VAL A 26 10.51 -6.61 3.96
CA VAL A 26 10.26 -7.16 5.30
C VAL A 26 9.42 -6.21 6.15
N GLY A 27 9.70 -4.90 6.08
CA GLY A 27 8.91 -3.87 6.75
C GLY A 27 7.44 -3.87 6.29
N LEU A 28 7.19 -3.96 4.98
CA LEU A 28 5.83 -4.05 4.43
C LEU A 28 5.09 -5.31 4.91
N ILE A 29 5.76 -6.46 4.95
CA ILE A 29 5.19 -7.70 5.49
C ILE A 29 4.84 -7.52 6.97
N ALA A 30 5.75 -6.95 7.77
CA ALA A 30 5.52 -6.73 9.20
C ALA A 30 4.32 -5.80 9.46
N ILE A 31 4.21 -4.69 8.71
CA ILE A 31 3.07 -3.78 8.79
C ILE A 31 1.77 -4.50 8.38
N GLY A 32 1.79 -5.25 7.27
CA GLY A 32 0.63 -6.01 6.81
C GLY A 32 0.13 -7.01 7.86
N VAL A 33 1.04 -7.75 8.50
CA VAL A 33 0.71 -8.68 9.58
C VAL A 33 0.16 -7.94 10.80
N ALA A 34 0.79 -6.84 11.23
CA ALA A 34 0.33 -6.05 12.37
C ALA A 34 -1.10 -5.53 12.15
N VAL A 35 -1.39 -4.96 10.98
CA VAL A 35 -2.74 -4.48 10.62
C VAL A 35 -3.73 -5.63 10.57
N GLN A 36 -3.34 -6.79 10.01
CA GLN A 36 -4.21 -7.96 9.97
C GLN A 36 -4.59 -8.46 11.37
N VAL A 37 -3.64 -8.46 12.32
CA VAL A 37 -3.89 -8.85 13.72
C VAL A 37 -4.87 -7.88 14.38
N VAL A 38 -4.66 -6.57 14.23
CA VAL A 38 -5.55 -5.54 14.79
C VAL A 38 -6.96 -5.66 14.23
N LEU A 39 -7.11 -5.89 12.91
CA LEU A 39 -8.42 -6.08 12.29
C LEU A 39 -9.12 -7.33 12.79
N LYS A 40 -8.41 -8.46 12.94
CA LYS A 40 -9.00 -9.69 13.49
C LYS A 40 -9.51 -9.51 14.92
N GLN A 41 -8.80 -8.74 15.74
CA GLN A 41 -9.20 -8.45 17.13
C GLN A 41 -10.36 -7.46 17.22
N ALA A 42 -10.48 -6.53 16.26
CA ALA A 42 -11.56 -5.55 16.20
C ALA A 42 -12.88 -6.12 15.64
N ILE A 43 -12.82 -7.10 14.73
CA ILE A 43 -13.97 -7.61 13.95
C ILE A 43 -14.60 -8.87 14.58
N THR A 44 -14.13 -9.34 15.74
CA THR A 44 -14.67 -10.53 16.43
C THR A 44 -16.16 -10.46 16.84
N HIS A 45 -16.90 -9.39 16.51
CA HIS A 45 -18.31 -9.23 16.87
C HIS A 45 -19.32 -9.14 15.72
N GLU A 46 -18.92 -9.01 14.45
CA GLU A 46 -19.89 -8.94 13.34
C GLU A 46 -19.31 -9.62 12.09
N THR A 47 -20.10 -10.51 11.49
CA THR A 47 -19.79 -11.30 10.29
C THR A 47 -19.52 -10.41 9.08
N THR A 48 -18.31 -9.85 8.98
CA THR A 48 -17.89 -9.07 7.82
C THR A 48 -16.59 -9.64 7.28
N ALA A 49 -16.55 -9.85 5.97
CA ALA A 49 -15.37 -10.30 5.24
C ALA A 49 -14.16 -9.44 5.66
N GLY A 50 -13.13 -10.07 6.23
CA GLY A 50 -11.91 -9.38 6.61
C GLY A 50 -11.39 -8.58 5.41
N SER A 51 -11.01 -7.32 5.64
CA SER A 51 -10.50 -6.46 4.57
C SER A 51 -9.41 -7.21 3.81
N LEU A 52 -9.54 -7.32 2.48
CA LEU A 52 -8.56 -8.01 1.64
C LEU A 52 -7.23 -7.25 1.55
N LEU A 53 -7.23 -5.96 1.89
CA LEU A 53 -6.10 -5.04 1.80
C LEU A 53 -4.81 -5.53 2.52
N PRO A 54 -4.83 -5.88 3.81
CA PRO A 54 -3.63 -6.35 4.51
C PRO A 54 -3.09 -7.66 3.92
N VAL A 55 -3.96 -8.56 3.45
CA VAL A 55 -3.55 -9.81 2.80
C VAL A 55 -2.82 -9.53 1.49
N VAL A 56 -3.34 -8.60 0.69
CA VAL A 56 -2.68 -8.15 -0.55
C VAL A 56 -1.32 -7.50 -0.25
N ILE A 57 -1.23 -6.65 0.78
CA ILE A 57 0.04 -6.01 1.19
C ILE A 57 1.08 -7.07 1.58
N ILE A 58 0.69 -8.09 2.36
CA ILE A 58 1.58 -9.19 2.74
C ILE A 58 2.04 -9.97 1.51
N ALA A 59 1.11 -10.30 0.59
CA ALA A 59 1.43 -11.06 -0.61
C ALA A 59 2.40 -10.31 -1.54
N VAL A 60 2.17 -9.01 -1.76
CA VAL A 60 3.07 -8.14 -2.52
C VAL A 60 4.43 -8.04 -1.84
N GLY A 61 4.47 -7.79 -0.52
CA GLY A 61 5.71 -7.73 0.24
C GLY A 61 6.53 -9.02 0.15
N ALA A 62 5.88 -10.17 0.27
CA ALA A 62 6.52 -11.49 0.12
C ALA A 62 7.08 -11.69 -1.29
N PHE A 63 6.31 -11.33 -2.33
CA PHE A 63 6.78 -11.40 -3.71
C PHE A 63 8.00 -10.50 -3.95
N LEU A 64 7.96 -9.25 -3.49
CA LEU A 64 9.08 -8.31 -3.62
C LEU A 64 10.32 -8.81 -2.86
N PHE A 65 10.15 -9.39 -1.67
CA PHE A 65 11.25 -10.00 -0.92
C PHE A 65 11.91 -11.15 -1.69
N LEU A 66 11.13 -12.02 -2.35
CA LEU A 66 11.68 -13.10 -3.16
C LEU A 66 12.48 -12.58 -4.37
N VAL A 67 11.95 -11.58 -5.08
CA VAL A 67 12.66 -10.95 -6.20
C VAL A 67 13.97 -10.29 -5.73
N ALA A 68 13.91 -9.59 -4.60
CA ALA A 68 15.08 -8.96 -3.97
C ALA A 68 16.14 -9.99 -3.55
N PHE A 69 15.70 -11.12 -2.98
CA PHE A 69 16.57 -12.21 -2.56
C PHE A 69 17.27 -12.85 -3.78
N VAL A 70 16.56 -13.09 -4.88
CA VAL A 70 17.16 -13.58 -6.14
C VAL A 70 18.19 -12.58 -6.66
N GLY A 71 17.88 -11.28 -6.66
CA GLY A 71 18.82 -10.23 -7.04
C GLY A 71 20.08 -10.21 -6.17
N CYS A 72 19.91 -10.32 -4.84
CA CYS A 72 21.02 -10.34 -3.88
C CYS A 72 21.90 -11.59 -4.07
N CYS A 73 21.29 -12.77 -4.21
CA CYS A 73 22.02 -14.00 -4.52
C CYS A 73 22.73 -13.94 -5.88
N GLY A 74 22.11 -13.34 -6.89
CA GLY A 74 22.71 -13.10 -8.20
C GLY A 74 23.94 -12.21 -8.12
N ALA A 75 23.87 -11.14 -7.31
CA ALA A 75 24.97 -10.22 -7.03
C ALA A 75 26.12 -10.91 -6.29
N CYS A 76 25.83 -11.64 -5.21
CA CYS A 76 26.85 -12.31 -4.39
C CYS A 76 27.54 -13.46 -5.13
N LYS A 77 26.80 -14.27 -5.88
CA LYS A 77 27.33 -15.46 -6.57
C LYS A 77 27.90 -15.15 -7.95
N GLU A 78 27.83 -13.88 -8.39
CA GLU A 78 28.12 -13.46 -9.77
C GLU A 78 27.47 -14.38 -10.82
N ASN A 79 26.30 -14.92 -10.51
CA ASN A 79 25.65 -15.90 -11.36
C ASN A 79 24.80 -15.18 -12.41
N TYR A 80 25.27 -15.23 -13.65
CA TYR A 80 24.63 -14.62 -14.81
C TYR A 80 23.16 -15.05 -14.98
N CYS A 81 22.85 -16.32 -14.76
CA CYS A 81 21.48 -16.84 -14.89
C CYS A 81 20.53 -16.21 -13.85
N LEU A 82 20.98 -16.05 -12.60
CA LEU A 82 20.18 -15.40 -11.55
C LEU A 82 20.00 -13.91 -11.84
N MET A 83 21.02 -13.24 -12.37
CA MET A 83 20.93 -11.83 -12.76
C MET A 83 19.97 -11.60 -13.92
N ILE A 84 19.99 -12.46 -14.94
CA ILE A 84 18.98 -12.42 -16.01
C ILE A 84 17.58 -12.63 -15.44
N THR A 85 17.41 -13.64 -14.58
CA THR A 85 16.12 -13.94 -13.96
C THR A 85 15.58 -12.72 -13.20
N PHE A 86 16.44 -12.05 -12.42
CA PHE A 86 16.09 -10.80 -11.74
C PHE A 86 15.68 -9.70 -12.72
N ALA A 87 16.42 -9.51 -13.82
CA ALA A 87 16.08 -8.53 -14.85
C ALA A 87 14.74 -8.83 -15.55
N ILE A 88 14.43 -10.11 -15.79
CA ILE A 88 13.13 -10.54 -16.34
C ILE A 88 12.01 -10.18 -15.36
N PHE A 89 12.15 -10.50 -14.07
CA PHE A 89 11.14 -10.13 -13.07
C PHE A 89 10.92 -8.63 -12.99
N LEU A 90 11.98 -7.81 -12.97
CA LEU A 90 11.85 -6.36 -12.99
C LEU A 90 11.13 -5.85 -14.24
N SER A 91 11.44 -6.42 -15.41
CA SER A 91 10.79 -6.06 -16.67
C SER A 91 9.29 -6.38 -16.63
N LEU A 92 8.91 -7.54 -16.09
CA LEU A 92 7.51 -7.93 -15.92
C LEU A 92 6.78 -7.00 -14.93
N ILE A 93 7.41 -6.66 -13.81
CA ILE A 93 6.86 -5.71 -12.82
C ILE A 93 6.60 -4.36 -13.49
N MET A 94 7.56 -3.85 -14.27
CA MET A 94 7.41 -2.58 -14.99
C MET A 94 6.22 -2.60 -15.96
N LEU A 95 6.02 -3.70 -16.69
CA LEU A 95 4.86 -3.83 -17.58
C LEU A 95 3.54 -3.83 -16.81
N VAL A 96 3.49 -4.51 -15.66
CA VAL A 96 2.31 -4.52 -14.78
C VAL A 96 2.07 -3.13 -14.20
N GLU A 97 3.09 -2.42 -13.75
CA GLU A 97 2.97 -1.06 -13.22
C GLU A 97 2.42 -0.09 -14.26
N VAL A 98 2.89 -0.16 -15.50
CA VAL A 98 2.36 0.65 -16.61
C VAL A 98 0.89 0.30 -16.87
N ALA A 99 0.53 -0.98 -16.89
CA ALA A 99 -0.86 -1.40 -17.07
C ALA A 99 -1.77 -0.90 -15.91
N VAL A 100 -1.30 -1.00 -14.67
CA VAL A 100 -1.99 -0.49 -13.47
C VAL A 100 -2.13 1.03 -13.53
N ALA A 101 -1.11 1.78 -13.96
CA ALA A 101 -1.17 3.23 -14.10
C ALA A 101 -2.21 3.66 -15.14
N ILE A 102 -2.24 3.00 -16.30
CA ILE A 102 -3.24 3.24 -17.34
C ILE A 102 -4.64 2.91 -16.82
N ALA A 103 -4.81 1.74 -16.19
CA ALA A 103 -6.08 1.34 -15.61
C ALA A 103 -6.55 2.34 -14.54
N GLY A 104 -5.66 2.78 -13.65
CA GLY A 104 -5.95 3.79 -12.63
C GLY A 104 -6.41 5.11 -13.22
N TYR A 105 -5.82 5.54 -14.34
CA TYR A 105 -6.26 6.75 -15.03
C TYR A 105 -7.64 6.58 -15.69
N VAL A 106 -7.88 5.45 -16.37
CA VAL A 106 -9.14 5.16 -17.05
C VAL A 106 -10.29 4.99 -16.05
N PHE A 107 -10.06 4.31 -14.94
CA PHE A 107 -11.07 4.02 -13.92
C PHE A 107 -11.10 5.05 -12.77
N ARG A 108 -10.42 6.20 -12.91
CA ARG A 108 -10.29 7.20 -11.85
C ARG A 108 -11.62 7.65 -11.24
N ASP A 109 -12.64 7.82 -12.08
CA ASP A 109 -13.95 8.32 -11.65
C ASP A 109 -14.72 7.25 -10.86
N GLN A 110 -14.56 5.98 -11.26
CA GLN A 110 -15.12 4.84 -10.51
C GLN A 110 -14.43 4.69 -9.16
N VAL A 111 -13.10 4.75 -9.12
CA VAL A 111 -12.32 4.70 -7.88
C VAL A 111 -12.71 5.84 -6.95
N LYS A 112 -12.88 7.07 -7.48
CA LYS A 112 -13.33 8.22 -6.70
C LYS A 112 -14.75 8.01 -6.13
N SER A 113 -15.67 7.50 -6.95
CA SER A 113 -17.03 7.18 -6.50
C SER A 113 -17.04 6.14 -5.38
N GLU A 114 -16.30 5.03 -5.53
CA GLU A 114 -16.22 3.99 -4.51
C GLU A 114 -15.53 4.48 -3.23
N PHE A 115 -14.48 5.29 -3.36
CA PHE A 115 -13.86 5.95 -2.22
C PHE A 115 -14.86 6.85 -1.48
N ASN A 116 -15.61 7.69 -2.20
CA ASN A 116 -16.60 8.59 -1.60
C ASN A 116 -17.71 7.81 -0.87
N LYS A 117 -18.21 6.72 -1.46
CA LYS A 117 -19.19 5.83 -0.81
C LYS A 117 -18.63 5.21 0.47
N SER A 118 -17.41 4.68 0.42
CA SER A 118 -16.76 4.09 1.60
C SER A 118 -16.51 5.13 2.69
N PHE A 119 -16.10 6.34 2.31
CA PHE A 119 -15.93 7.45 3.24
C PHE A 119 -17.25 7.88 3.88
N GLN A 120 -18.33 8.00 3.10
CA GLN A 120 -19.67 8.27 3.63
C GLN A 120 -20.14 7.18 4.61
N GLN A 121 -19.83 5.90 4.35
CA GLN A 121 -20.13 4.82 5.30
C GLN A 121 -19.37 4.99 6.62
N GLN A 122 -18.11 5.46 6.58
CA GLN A 122 -17.37 5.78 7.81
C GLN A 122 -17.97 6.99 8.54
N MET A 123 -18.43 8.03 7.80
CA MET A 123 -19.13 9.19 8.38
C MET A 123 -20.41 8.78 9.14
N GLN A 124 -21.15 7.79 8.67
CA GLN A 124 -22.34 7.27 9.37
C GLN A 124 -22.02 6.62 10.72
N ASN A 125 -20.78 6.17 10.92
CA ASN A 125 -20.30 5.60 12.18
C ASN A 125 -19.63 6.63 13.09
N TYR A 126 -19.55 7.89 12.68
CA TYR A 126 -18.89 8.98 13.42
C TYR A 126 -19.43 9.12 14.86
N LEU A 127 -20.75 9.12 15.04
CA LEU A 127 -21.36 9.21 16.38
C LEU A 127 -21.35 7.90 17.17
N LYS A 128 -21.10 6.76 16.51
CA LYS A 128 -21.17 5.42 17.12
C LYS A 128 -19.83 4.95 17.67
N ASP A 129 -18.73 5.35 17.02
CA ASP A 129 -17.38 4.93 17.39
C ASP A 129 -16.44 6.13 17.52
N ASN A 130 -15.98 6.36 18.75
CA ASN A 130 -15.06 7.45 19.08
C ASN A 130 -13.71 7.31 18.34
N LYS A 131 -13.28 6.08 18.01
CA LYS A 131 -12.06 5.87 17.21
C LYS A 131 -12.25 6.35 15.78
N THR A 132 -13.36 5.98 15.15
CA THR A 132 -13.74 6.46 13.80
C THR A 132 -13.82 7.98 13.77
N ALA A 133 -14.45 8.61 14.77
CA ALA A 133 -14.52 10.08 14.86
C ALA A 133 -13.13 10.73 14.90
N THR A 134 -12.25 10.24 15.79
CA THR A 134 -10.88 10.77 15.94
C THR A 134 -10.07 10.63 14.64
N ILE A 135 -10.19 9.50 13.95
CA ILE A 135 -9.50 9.25 12.68
C ILE A 135 -10.02 10.21 11.60
N LEU A 136 -11.34 10.36 11.51
CA LEU A 136 -11.97 11.17 10.48
C LEU A 136 -11.66 12.66 10.65
N ASP A 137 -11.72 13.17 11.89
CA ASP A 137 -11.35 14.55 12.23
C ASP A 137 -9.88 14.83 11.93
N LYS A 138 -8.98 13.89 12.30
CA LYS A 138 -7.56 14.01 12.00
C LYS A 138 -7.32 14.06 10.49
N LEU A 139 -7.95 13.15 9.74
CA LEU A 139 -7.81 13.08 8.29
C LEU A 139 -8.31 14.36 7.61
N GLN A 140 -9.48 14.87 8.02
CA GLN A 140 -10.04 16.11 7.49
C GLN A 140 -9.19 17.33 7.82
N LYS A 141 -8.67 17.42 9.05
CA LYS A 141 -7.79 18.51 9.48
C LYS A 141 -6.43 18.49 8.79
N GLU A 142 -5.81 17.33 8.64
CA GLU A 142 -4.51 17.19 7.97
C GLU A 142 -4.61 17.48 6.47
N ASN A 143 -5.74 17.14 5.83
CA ASN A 143 -5.95 17.35 4.40
C ASN A 143 -6.76 18.62 4.07
N ASN A 144 -7.12 19.44 5.06
CA ASN A 144 -7.94 20.64 4.93
C ASN A 144 -9.22 20.41 4.09
N CYS A 145 -9.91 19.29 4.32
CA CYS A 145 -11.13 18.91 3.62
C CYS A 145 -12.29 18.68 4.60
N CYS A 146 -13.52 18.66 4.10
CA CYS A 146 -14.72 18.44 4.93
C CYS A 146 -15.77 17.65 4.12
N GLY A 147 -16.15 16.49 4.65
CA GLY A 147 -17.05 15.54 3.96
C GLY A 147 -16.34 14.68 2.91
N ALA A 148 -17.08 13.79 2.26
CA ALA A 148 -16.55 12.88 1.24
C ALA A 148 -16.39 13.60 -0.11
N SER A 149 -17.41 14.37 -0.48
CA SER A 149 -17.47 15.20 -1.68
C SER A 149 -17.63 16.67 -1.33
N ASN A 150 -18.43 16.98 -0.30
CA ASN A 150 -18.72 18.35 0.12
C ASN A 150 -19.08 18.42 1.61
N TYR A 151 -18.98 19.60 2.22
CA TYR A 151 -19.32 19.82 3.63
C TYR A 151 -20.79 19.48 3.95
N THR A 152 -21.67 19.56 2.94
CA THR A 152 -23.10 19.19 3.04
C THR A 152 -23.31 17.70 3.29
N ASP A 153 -22.30 16.84 3.07
CA ASP A 153 -22.39 15.41 3.35
C ASP A 153 -22.68 15.14 4.84
N TRP A 154 -22.27 16.04 5.73
CA TRP A 154 -22.53 15.96 7.17
C TRP A 154 -23.99 16.19 7.54
N GLU A 155 -24.75 16.90 6.71
CA GLU A 155 -26.18 17.14 6.93
C GLU A 155 -27.00 15.85 6.76
N ASN A 156 -26.46 14.88 6.01
CA ASN A 156 -27.07 13.57 5.81
C ASN A 156 -26.77 12.58 6.94
N ILE A 157 -26.02 12.98 7.99
CA ILE A 157 -25.68 12.12 9.13
C ILE A 157 -26.74 12.27 10.23
N PRO A 158 -27.49 11.20 10.56
CA PRO A 158 -28.51 11.24 11.61
C PRO A 158 -27.87 11.60 12.96
N GLY A 159 -28.39 12.66 13.61
CA GLY A 159 -27.89 13.14 14.90
C GLY A 159 -27.04 14.42 14.82
N MET A 160 -26.40 14.70 13.69
CA MET A 160 -25.67 15.97 13.47
C MET A 160 -26.56 17.07 12.87
N ALA A 161 -27.62 16.69 12.15
CA ALA A 161 -28.59 17.64 11.58
C ALA A 161 -29.51 18.32 12.62
N LYS A 162 -29.46 17.90 13.90
CA LYS A 162 -30.39 18.36 14.95
C LYS A 162 -29.93 19.62 15.70
N ASP A 163 -28.67 20.00 15.57
CA ASP A 163 -28.06 21.12 16.31
C ASP A 163 -27.88 22.40 15.47
N ARG A 164 -28.67 22.58 14.40
CA ARG A 164 -28.76 23.85 13.64
C ARG A 164 -30.14 24.50 13.80
#